data_AF-A0A4Y7Q0P8-F1
#
_entry.id   AF-A0A4Y7Q0P8-F1
#
_cell.length_a   1.000
_cell.length_b   1.000
_cell.length_c   1.000
_cell.angle_alpha   90.00
_cell.angle_beta   90.00
_cell.angle_gamma   90.00
#
_symmetry.space_group_name_H-M   'P 1'
#
loop_
_entity.id
_entity.type
_entity.pdbx_description
1 polymer ?
#
loop_
_entity_poly.entity_id
_entity_poly.type
_entity_poly.pdbx_seq_one_letter_code
_entity_poly.pdbx_strand_id
1 'polypeptide(L)'
;MVTHGSNFVFTLYSTIGRNRQVPRESLPFLMQSLSDYKNCMKALESVRKHLGKKIRSLQWLIFPAVLENGIRNLPHEILSYIFELCHHSTVGCDFALRISQVSRRFRQIALQTSMIWTRIAGNYHESRFRTFITRSGIRELEI
;
A
#
# COMPACT_ATOMS: atom_id res chain seq x y z
N MET A 1 26.89 -6.39 40.67
CA MET A 1 25.69 -6.93 41.32
C MET A 1 24.75 -7.47 40.25
N VAL A 2 24.59 -8.80 40.27
CA VAL A 2 23.48 -9.63 39.81
C VAL A 2 22.98 -9.51 38.36
N THR A 3 23.41 -10.48 37.54
CA THR A 3 22.68 -11.03 36.39
C THR A 3 21.89 -12.26 36.84
N HIS A 4 20.56 -12.25 36.80
CA HIS A 4 19.72 -13.45 36.96
C HIS A 4 18.61 -13.46 35.91
N GLY A 5 18.86 -14.12 34.79
CA GLY A 5 17.91 -14.26 33.68
C GLY A 5 18.02 -15.63 33.02
N SER A 6 18.05 -16.71 33.80
CA SER A 6 18.20 -18.06 33.22
C SER A 6 17.54 -19.20 34.00
N ASN A 7 16.63 -18.93 34.95
CA ASN A 7 16.02 -19.98 35.79
C ASN A 7 14.54 -20.26 35.51
N PHE A 8 13.88 -19.56 34.57
CA PHE A 8 12.44 -19.73 34.34
C PHE A 8 12.07 -20.75 33.26
N VAL A 9 13.03 -21.16 32.42
CA VAL A 9 12.77 -22.12 31.32
C VAL A 9 12.94 -23.57 31.79
N PHE A 10 13.74 -23.83 32.83
CA PHE A 10 14.01 -25.19 33.30
C PHE A 10 12.93 -25.78 34.23
N THR A 11 12.08 -24.94 34.82
CA THR A 11 11.05 -25.39 35.77
C THR A 11 9.74 -25.84 35.10
N LEU A 12 9.56 -25.60 33.81
CA LEU A 12 8.40 -26.07 33.04
C LEU A 12 8.58 -27.47 32.44
N TYR A 13 9.81 -27.98 32.37
CA TYR A 13 10.09 -29.35 31.89
C TYR A 13 10.30 -30.38 33.01
N SER A 14 10.57 -29.95 34.25
CA SER A 14 10.87 -30.88 35.36
C SER A 14 9.65 -31.41 36.12
N THR A 15 8.43 -31.02 35.75
CA THR A 15 7.19 -31.48 36.41
C THR A 15 6.37 -32.44 35.54
N ILE A 16 7.03 -33.12 34.58
CA ILE A 16 6.41 -34.16 33.72
C ILE A 16 6.66 -35.58 34.30
N GLY A 17 7.29 -35.68 35.47
CA GLY A 17 7.67 -36.94 36.12
C GLY A 17 6.80 -37.40 37.30
N ARG A 18 5.51 -37.01 37.39
CA ARG A 18 4.60 -37.54 38.42
C ARG A 18 3.49 -38.40 37.81
N ASN A 19 3.78 -39.70 37.79
CA ASN A 19 2.87 -40.84 37.87
C ASN A 19 1.38 -40.48 37.96
N ARG A 20 0.72 -40.37 36.81
CA ARG A 20 -0.73 -40.52 36.69
C ARG A 20 -0.95 -41.83 35.96
N GLN A 21 -1.43 -42.85 36.67
CA GLN A 21 -2.09 -43.98 36.02
C GLN A 21 -3.21 -43.40 35.17
N VAL A 22 -3.02 -43.40 33.85
CA VAL A 22 -4.06 -43.07 32.88
C VAL A 22 -5.16 -44.11 33.06
N PRO A 23 -6.39 -43.74 33.50
CA PRO A 23 -7.47 -44.70 33.66
C PRO A 23 -7.65 -45.44 32.33
N ARG A 24 -7.62 -46.77 32.31
CA ARG A 24 -7.58 -47.57 31.06
C ARG A 24 -8.80 -47.36 30.15
N GLU A 25 -9.87 -46.73 30.65
CA GLU A 25 -11.08 -46.35 29.91
C GLU A 25 -10.99 -44.96 29.24
N SER A 26 -9.93 -44.19 29.49
CA SER A 26 -9.80 -42.78 29.11
C SER A 26 -9.11 -42.52 27.77
N LEU A 27 -8.47 -43.54 27.18
CA LEU A 27 -7.72 -43.38 25.92
C LEU A 27 -8.64 -43.08 24.72
N PRO A 28 -9.79 -43.76 24.54
CA PRO A 28 -10.74 -43.40 23.48
C PRO A 28 -11.29 -41.97 23.66
N PHE A 29 -11.59 -41.57 24.90
CA PHE A 29 -12.06 -40.21 25.21
C PHE A 29 -11.00 -39.14 24.89
N LEU A 30 -9.73 -39.41 25.19
CA LEU A 30 -8.62 -38.50 24.91
C LEU A 30 -8.35 -38.41 23.40
N MET A 31 -8.43 -39.53 22.67
CA MET A 31 -8.34 -39.53 21.21
C MET A 31 -9.50 -38.77 20.55
N GLN A 32 -10.72 -38.93 21.08
CA GLN A 32 -11.89 -38.18 20.62
C GLN A 32 -11.69 -36.68 20.84
N SER A 33 -11.30 -36.28 22.05
CA SER A 33 -11.04 -34.88 22.38
C SER A 33 -9.94 -34.28 21.48
N LEU A 34 -8.85 -35.01 21.24
CA LEU A 34 -7.79 -34.57 20.34
C LEU A 34 -8.29 -34.39 18.90
N SER A 35 -9.15 -35.30 18.43
CA SER A 35 -9.80 -35.19 17.12
C SER A 35 -10.67 -33.93 17.05
N ASP A 36 -11.47 -33.68 18.08
CA ASP A 36 -12.35 -32.51 18.18
C ASP A 36 -11.54 -31.21 18.16
N TYR A 37 -10.44 -31.11 18.94
CA TYR A 37 -9.55 -29.95 18.90
C TYR A 37 -8.90 -29.74 17.53
N LYS A 38 -8.48 -30.82 16.85
CA LYS A 38 -7.95 -30.73 15.48
C LYS A 38 -9.00 -30.20 14.50
N ASN A 39 -10.25 -30.63 14.65
CA ASN A 39 -11.35 -30.16 13.82
C ASN A 39 -11.70 -28.69 14.13
N CYS A 40 -11.71 -28.28 15.39
CA CYS A 40 -11.84 -26.88 15.79
C CYS A 40 -10.72 -26.02 15.19
N MET A 41 -9.47 -26.48 15.23
CA MET A 41 -8.35 -25.75 14.66
C MET A 41 -8.49 -25.59 13.13
N LYS A 42 -8.95 -26.64 12.43
CA LYS A 42 -9.26 -26.55 11.00
C LYS A 42 -10.38 -25.55 10.71
N ALA A 43 -11.43 -25.54 11.53
CA ALA A 43 -12.53 -24.58 11.40
C ALA A 43 -12.04 -23.13 11.60
N LEU A 44 -11.24 -22.88 12.64
CA LEU A 44 -10.62 -21.57 12.89
C LEU A 44 -9.73 -21.13 11.71
N GLU A 45 -8.95 -22.04 11.15
CA GLU A 45 -8.11 -21.74 9.99
C GLU A 45 -8.94 -21.39 8.74
N SER A 46 -10.09 -22.05 8.55
CA SER A 46 -11.04 -21.71 7.50
C SER A 46 -11.64 -20.31 7.69
N VAL A 47 -12.06 -19.98 8.91
CA VAL A 47 -12.57 -18.65 9.27
C VAL A 47 -11.50 -17.58 9.03
N ARG A 48 -10.25 -17.81 9.48
CA ARG A 48 -9.13 -16.91 9.25
C ARG A 48 -8.91 -16.64 7.77
N LYS A 49 -8.92 -17.68 6.94
CA LYS A 49 -8.81 -17.55 5.48
C LYS A 49 -9.97 -16.76 4.88
N HIS A 50 -11.20 -17.01 5.33
CA HIS A 50 -12.37 -16.29 4.86
C HIS A 50 -12.32 -14.80 5.21
N LEU A 51 -12.01 -14.48 6.46
CA LEU A 51 -11.83 -13.09 6.92
C LEU A 51 -10.70 -12.40 6.15
N GLY A 52 -9.57 -13.06 5.95
CA GLY A 52 -8.47 -12.51 5.15
C GLY A 52 -8.85 -12.23 3.69
N LYS A 53 -9.78 -12.98 3.10
CA LYS A 53 -10.34 -12.66 1.77
C LYS A 53 -11.27 -11.45 1.83
N LYS A 54 -12.17 -11.40 2.82
CA LYS A 54 -13.11 -10.29 3.01
C LYS A 54 -12.38 -8.97 3.28
N ILE A 55 -11.36 -8.96 4.13
CA ILE A 55 -10.54 -7.79 4.42
C ILE A 55 -9.88 -7.27 3.14
N ARG A 56 -9.24 -8.14 2.35
CA ARG A 56 -8.62 -7.73 1.08
C ARG A 56 -9.63 -7.18 0.08
N SER A 57 -10.81 -7.79 0.00
CA SER A 57 -11.91 -7.27 -0.83
C SER A 57 -12.37 -5.90 -0.37
N LEU A 58 -12.55 -5.68 0.93
CA LEU A 58 -12.92 -4.38 1.48
C LEU A 58 -11.83 -3.33 1.26
N GLN A 59 -10.57 -3.68 1.48
CA GLN A 59 -9.44 -2.80 1.20
C GLN A 59 -9.45 -2.37 -0.26
N TRP A 60 -9.68 -3.29 -1.19
CA TRP A 60 -9.75 -2.97 -2.61
C TRP A 60 -10.92 -2.03 -2.95
N LEU A 61 -12.06 -2.19 -2.29
CA LEU A 61 -13.22 -1.29 -2.46
C LEU A 61 -12.98 0.10 -1.87
N ILE A 62 -12.28 0.19 -0.75
CA ILE A 62 -12.04 1.44 -0.02
C ILE A 62 -10.84 2.22 -0.59
N PHE A 63 -9.88 1.52 -1.19
CA PHE A 63 -8.63 2.10 -1.67
C PHE A 63 -8.83 3.29 -2.64
N PRO A 64 -9.71 3.23 -3.66
CA PRO A 64 -9.95 4.36 -4.55
C PRO A 64 -10.45 5.60 -3.80
N ALA A 65 -11.37 5.42 -2.85
CA ALA A 65 -11.93 6.52 -2.08
C ALA A 65 -10.90 7.17 -1.14
N VAL A 66 -10.07 6.35 -0.49
CA VAL A 66 -8.97 6.84 0.36
C VAL A 66 -7.93 7.59 -0.47
N LEU A 67 -7.57 7.04 -1.64
CA LEU A 67 -6.62 7.68 -2.55
C LEU A 67 -7.16 9.01 -3.08
N GLU A 68 -8.42 9.04 -3.52
CA GLU A 68 -9.07 10.25 -3.99
C GLU A 68 -9.11 11.33 -2.89
N ASN A 69 -9.50 10.95 -1.67
CA ASN A 69 -9.50 11.86 -0.54
C ASN A 69 -8.09 12.37 -0.22
N GLY A 70 -7.08 11.50 -0.28
CA GLY A 70 -5.67 11.88 -0.11
C GLY A 70 -5.24 12.94 -1.13
N ILE A 71 -5.49 12.68 -2.42
CA ILE A 71 -5.15 13.61 -3.52
C ILE A 71 -5.91 14.94 -3.36
N ARG A 72 -7.19 14.89 -2.98
CA ARG A 72 -8.00 16.09 -2.74
C ARG A 72 -7.48 16.94 -1.57
N ASN A 73 -6.89 16.34 -0.54
CA ASN A 73 -6.42 17.04 0.65
C ASN A 73 -4.94 17.46 0.59
N LEU A 74 -4.17 16.98 -0.38
CA LEU A 74 -2.78 17.44 -0.57
C LEU A 74 -2.72 18.94 -0.84
N PRO A 75 -1.74 19.70 -0.32
CA PRO A 75 -1.51 21.08 -0.73
C PRO A 75 -1.10 21.21 -2.22
N HIS A 76 -1.27 22.39 -2.81
CA HIS A 76 -0.94 22.62 -4.22
C HIS A 76 0.57 22.51 -4.49
N GLU A 77 1.38 22.92 -3.53
CA GLU A 77 2.84 22.90 -3.58
C GLU A 77 3.35 21.45 -3.68
N ILE A 78 2.74 20.55 -2.90
CA ILE A 78 3.10 19.13 -2.91
C ILE A 78 2.71 18.48 -4.24
N LEU A 79 1.53 18.80 -4.77
CA LEU A 79 1.12 18.31 -6.10
C LEU A 79 2.01 18.86 -7.21
N SER A 80 2.39 20.14 -7.16
CA SER A 80 3.34 20.74 -8.10
C SER A 80 4.69 20.00 -8.08
N TYR A 81 5.22 19.74 -6.88
CA TYR A 81 6.48 19.00 -6.74
C TYR A 81 6.39 17.57 -7.27
N ILE A 82 5.28 16.88 -7.01
CA ILE A 82 5.01 15.56 -7.59
C ILE A 82 4.99 15.65 -9.13
N PHE A 83 4.37 16.67 -9.71
CA PHE A 83 4.32 16.83 -11.16
C PHE A 83 5.71 17.05 -11.77
N GLU A 84 6.59 17.81 -11.12
CA GLU A 84 7.97 18.01 -11.56
C GLU A 84 8.76 16.69 -11.52
N LEU A 85 8.66 15.94 -10.41
CA LEU A 85 9.28 14.62 -10.30
C LEU A 85 8.78 13.66 -11.38
N CYS A 86 7.47 13.62 -11.60
CA CYS A 86 6.86 12.80 -12.62
C CYS A 86 7.32 13.21 -14.04
N HIS A 87 7.39 14.52 -14.31
CA HIS A 87 7.91 15.04 -15.57
C HIS A 87 9.32 14.51 -15.83
N HIS A 88 10.23 14.62 -14.86
CA HIS A 88 11.59 14.08 -14.98
C HIS A 88 11.65 12.56 -15.17
N SER A 89 10.74 11.80 -14.54
CA SER A 89 10.69 10.34 -14.65
C SER A 89 10.10 9.81 -15.97
N THR A 90 9.39 10.65 -16.71
CA THR A 90 8.74 10.25 -17.97
C THR A 90 9.62 10.61 -19.15
N VAL A 91 9.47 9.87 -20.26
CA VAL A 91 10.09 10.21 -21.54
C VAL A 91 8.97 10.72 -22.46
N GLY A 92 9.05 11.99 -22.86
CA GLY A 92 8.09 12.62 -23.78
C GLY A 92 7.52 13.94 -23.28
N CYS A 93 6.77 14.59 -24.18
CA CYS A 93 6.20 15.93 -24.02
C CYS A 93 4.69 15.93 -23.66
N ASP A 94 4.04 14.78 -23.68
CA ASP A 94 2.59 14.68 -23.42
C ASP A 94 2.22 14.76 -21.93
N PHE A 95 3.19 14.68 -21.02
CA PHE A 95 2.93 14.63 -19.57
C PHE A 95 2.08 15.82 -19.10
N ALA A 96 2.46 17.05 -19.50
CA ALA A 96 1.73 18.27 -19.15
C ALA A 96 0.28 18.25 -19.67
N LEU A 97 0.06 17.71 -20.87
CA LEU A 97 -1.27 17.58 -21.45
C LEU A 97 -2.12 16.57 -20.68
N ARG A 98 -1.57 15.39 -20.41
CA ARG A 98 -2.26 14.31 -19.69
C ARG A 98 -2.67 14.75 -18.29
N ILE A 99 -1.74 15.34 -17.53
CA ILE A 99 -2.01 15.75 -16.15
C ILE A 99 -3.04 16.90 -16.11
N SER A 100 -2.99 17.82 -17.07
CA SER A 100 -3.95 18.92 -17.20
C SER A 100 -5.39 18.47 -17.53
N GLN A 101 -5.57 17.24 -18.03
CA GLN A 101 -6.88 16.71 -18.39
C GLN A 101 -7.53 15.87 -17.28
N VAL A 102 -6.80 15.54 -16.20
CA VAL A 102 -7.32 14.70 -15.11
C VAL A 102 -8.46 15.40 -14.35
N SER A 103 -8.27 16.67 -13.97
CA SER A 103 -9.26 17.45 -13.24
C SER A 103 -9.02 18.94 -13.39
N ARG A 104 -10.02 19.77 -13.04
CA ARG A 104 -9.87 21.24 -13.03
C ARG A 104 -8.74 21.69 -12.10
N ARG A 105 -8.60 21.06 -10.94
CA ARG A 105 -7.54 21.36 -9.97
C ARG A 105 -6.16 21.00 -10.50
N PHE A 106 -6.03 19.81 -11.10
CA PHE A 106 -4.78 19.40 -11.72
C PHE A 106 -4.39 20.33 -12.86
N ARG A 107 -5.36 20.77 -13.67
CA ARG A 107 -5.14 21.78 -14.71
C ARG A 107 -4.61 23.10 -14.14
N GLN A 108 -5.20 23.60 -13.05
CA GLN A 108 -4.75 24.85 -12.42
C GLN A 108 -3.30 24.73 -11.94
N ILE A 109 -2.99 23.66 -11.21
CA ILE A 109 -1.63 23.41 -10.70
C ILE A 109 -0.66 23.23 -11.87
N ALA A 110 -1.01 22.42 -12.87
CA ALA A 110 -0.19 22.20 -14.06
C ALA A 110 0.13 23.52 -14.79
N LEU A 111 -0.84 24.43 -14.91
CA LEU A 111 -0.60 25.76 -15.52
C LEU A 111 0.31 26.65 -14.67
N GLN A 112 0.35 26.46 -13.34
CA GLN A 112 1.24 27.18 -12.43
C GLN A 112 2.64 26.56 -12.39
N THR A 113 2.76 25.25 -12.66
CA THR A 113 4.03 24.53 -12.71
C THR A 113 4.66 24.64 -14.10
N SER A 114 5.30 25.77 -14.42
CA SER A 114 5.88 26.00 -15.76
C SER A 114 6.90 24.94 -16.19
N MET A 115 7.58 24.28 -15.23
CA MET A 115 8.59 23.25 -15.48
C MET A 115 8.07 22.09 -16.33
N ILE A 116 6.81 21.68 -16.17
CA ILE A 116 6.31 20.51 -16.88
C ILE A 116 6.04 20.78 -18.38
N TRP A 117 6.04 22.05 -18.79
CA TRP A 117 5.80 22.51 -20.16
C TRP A 117 7.08 22.75 -20.97
N THR A 118 8.26 22.47 -20.42
CA THR A 118 9.55 22.74 -21.09
C THR A 118 9.84 21.77 -22.22
N ARG A 119 9.34 20.53 -22.15
CA ARG A 119 9.57 19.50 -23.19
C ARG A 119 8.67 19.67 -24.39
N ILE A 120 9.27 19.82 -25.56
CA ILE A 120 8.54 19.98 -26.82
C ILE A 120 9.06 18.97 -27.85
N ALA A 121 8.15 18.31 -28.57
CA ALA A 121 8.55 17.47 -29.71
C ALA A 121 8.48 18.25 -31.02
N GLY A 122 9.44 18.02 -31.91
CA GLY A 122 9.52 18.68 -33.22
C GLY A 122 8.37 18.37 -34.18
N ASN A 123 7.54 17.36 -33.90
CA ASN A 123 6.37 17.01 -34.71
C ASN A 123 5.06 17.64 -34.22
N TYR A 124 5.12 18.55 -33.24
CA TYR A 124 3.92 19.23 -32.74
C TYR A 124 3.37 20.21 -33.78
N HIS A 125 2.04 20.19 -33.95
CA HIS A 125 1.33 21.22 -34.70
C HIS A 125 1.59 22.60 -34.08
N GLU A 126 1.70 23.64 -34.91
CA GLU A 126 2.02 25.04 -34.52
C GLU A 126 1.22 25.52 -33.30
N SER A 127 -0.07 25.18 -33.23
CA SER A 127 -0.94 25.54 -32.10
C SER A 127 -0.52 24.92 -30.77
N ARG A 128 -0.02 23.67 -30.77
CA ARG A 128 0.50 23.01 -29.56
C ARG A 128 1.86 23.57 -29.20
N PHE A 129 2.73 23.78 -30.19
CA PHE A 129 4.04 24.35 -30.00
C PHE A 129 3.96 25.72 -29.30
N ARG A 130 3.11 26.63 -29.80
CA ARG A 130 2.85 27.93 -29.16
C ARG A 130 2.29 27.81 -27.74
N THR A 131 1.41 26.83 -27.51
CA THR A 131 0.83 26.60 -26.19
C THR A 131 1.90 26.22 -25.18
N PHE A 132 2.86 25.38 -25.56
CA PHE A 132 3.96 24.97 -24.69
C PHE A 132 4.90 26.14 -24.41
N ILE A 133 5.33 26.88 -25.44
CA ILE A 133 6.17 28.08 -25.28
C ILE A 133 5.51 29.11 -24.35
N THR A 134 4.21 29.37 -24.52
CA THR A 134 3.50 30.33 -23.68
C THR A 134 3.45 29.89 -22.22
N ARG A 135 3.42 28.57 -21.95
CA ARG A 135 3.26 28.01 -20.61
C ARG A 135 4.57 27.67 -19.90
N SER A 136 5.64 27.38 -20.65
CA SER A 136 6.99 27.23 -20.10
C SER A 136 7.51 28.57 -19.57
N GLY A 137 7.02 29.68 -20.13
CA GLY A 137 7.36 31.03 -19.69
C GLY A 137 8.85 31.32 -19.93
N ILE A 138 9.57 31.66 -18.87
CA ILE A 138 11.01 32.01 -18.93
C ILE A 138 11.90 30.76 -18.83
N ARG A 139 11.33 29.56 -18.65
CA ARG A 139 12.12 28.34 -18.50
C ARG A 139 12.72 27.90 -19.84
N GLU A 140 13.95 27.39 -19.77
CA GLU A 140 14.65 26.79 -20.90
C GLU A 140 13.85 25.60 -21.45
N LEU A 141 13.77 25.51 -22.77
CA LEU A 141 13.03 24.47 -23.45
C LEU A 141 13.92 23.24 -23.64
N GLU A 142 13.37 22.06 -23.33
CA GLU A 142 13.99 20.77 -23.59
C GLU A 142 13.45 20.26 -24.95
N ILE A 143 14.32 20.12 -25.94
CA ILE A 143 13.98 19.67 -27.31
C ILE A 143 14.44 18.23 -27.50
#